data_AF-A0A8V5GKI8-F1
#
_entry.id   AF-A0A8V5GKI8-F1
#
_cell.length_a   1.000
_cell.length_b   1.000
_cell.length_c   1.000
_cell.angle_alpha   90.00
_cell.angle_beta   90.00
_cell.angle_gamma   90.00
#
_symmetry.space_group_name_H-M   'P 1'
#
loop_
_entity.id
_entity.type
_entity.pdbx_description
1 polymer ?
#
loop_
_entity_poly.entity_id
_entity_poly.type
_entity_poly.pdbx_seq_one_letter_code
_entity_poly.pdbx_strand_id
1 'polypeptide(L)'
;MPNALKRPLVLRTGTKFSARARLLLRLHDRNQPMEASIHIDRFRRFNILTSSSKTLLTGDSPQEGLVCDFQYLVGTPPCTPNPLWGEDGPLVVTEELHLITFRLAYTYCGLELELESSTLPFIIISNNSQLSSAWASILWFNMLSPEPKAQFFSAPPPAPWPQLAQVLSWQFQSVAERGLSREHLLMLAEKLFGSKPSPDSTLSWTKFSKDGAAGFSFWAWLDGILGLLQEHLKQLWKDGLILGFVSRKQEKKLLKGKRTGTFLIRFSESVLGGVTCTWVEHPESGPPVFRAVVPYTAAELVSLALPDIIRDYQLLVEENIPENPLQFLHPNIPRDEAFGPYYSKREEGTAPVWCGAMGGAGVCSPPNIPLLSTGNLMEQKKYLNRRLIRVSSSGNPKSI
;
A
#
# COMPACT_ATOMS: atom_id res chain seq x y z
N MET A 1 2.89 0.88 -17.71
CA MET A 1 3.63 1.89 -16.91
C MET A 1 4.88 1.23 -16.32
N PRO A 2 6.09 1.66 -16.67
CA PRO A 2 7.30 1.28 -15.93
C PRO A 2 7.37 2.15 -14.68
N ASN A 3 6.57 1.83 -13.66
CA ASN A 3 6.69 2.43 -12.34
C ASN A 3 6.50 1.35 -11.27
N ALA A 4 7.24 1.45 -10.17
CA ALA A 4 7.52 0.35 -9.24
C ALA A 4 6.28 -0.24 -8.52
N LEU A 5 5.16 0.49 -8.49
CA LEU A 5 3.84 -0.06 -8.17
C LEU A 5 3.17 -0.52 -9.48
N LYS A 6 3.45 -1.76 -9.89
CA LYS A 6 2.70 -2.41 -10.99
C LYS A 6 1.26 -2.63 -10.53
N ARG A 7 0.42 -1.60 -10.64
CA ARG A 7 -1.04 -1.67 -10.51
C ARG A 7 -1.64 -1.64 -11.92
N PRO A 8 -1.60 -2.78 -12.66
CA PRO A 8 -2.26 -2.86 -13.96
C PRO A 8 -3.76 -2.57 -13.79
N LEU A 9 -4.43 -2.17 -14.87
CA LEU A 9 -5.87 -1.86 -14.85
C LEU A 9 -6.28 -0.64 -14.00
N VAL A 10 -5.33 0.16 -13.50
CA VAL A 10 -5.60 1.52 -13.00
C VAL A 10 -4.85 2.52 -13.87
N LEU A 11 -5.60 3.31 -14.63
CA LEU A 11 -5.08 4.28 -15.58
C LEU A 11 -5.30 5.70 -15.06
N ARG A 12 -4.33 6.60 -15.25
CA ARG A 12 -4.49 8.01 -14.88
C ARG A 12 -4.74 8.87 -16.10
N THR A 13 -5.72 9.77 -16.04
CA THR A 13 -5.97 10.76 -17.10
C THR A 13 -4.73 11.59 -17.38
N GLY A 14 -4.43 11.87 -18.64
CA GLY A 14 -3.21 12.58 -19.05
C GLY A 14 -1.93 11.74 -19.01
N THR A 15 -1.97 10.50 -18.53
CA THR A 15 -0.81 9.60 -18.55
C THR A 15 -0.92 8.56 -19.66
N LYS A 16 0.22 8.27 -20.29
CA LYS A 16 0.31 7.39 -21.45
C LYS A 16 0.22 5.92 -21.01
N PHE A 17 -0.75 5.17 -21.53
CA PHE A 17 -0.82 3.72 -21.31
C PHE A 17 -0.68 2.94 -22.61
N SER A 18 -0.52 1.62 -22.46
CA SER A 18 -0.39 0.68 -23.57
C SER A 18 -1.38 -0.46 -23.42
N ALA A 19 -2.05 -0.82 -24.51
CA ALA A 19 -2.89 -2.00 -24.60
C ALA A 19 -2.48 -2.81 -25.83
N ARG A 20 -2.40 -4.13 -25.66
CA ARG A 20 -1.92 -5.06 -26.69
C ARG A 20 -2.96 -6.13 -26.95
N ALA A 21 -3.38 -6.26 -28.20
CA ALA A 21 -4.18 -7.40 -28.67
C ALA A 21 -3.34 -8.30 -29.57
N ARG A 22 -3.62 -9.60 -29.54
CA ARG A 22 -2.90 -10.61 -30.32
C ARG A 22 -3.89 -11.54 -31.00
N LEU A 23 -3.76 -11.68 -32.32
CA LEU A 23 -4.45 -12.75 -33.05
C LEU A 23 -3.59 -14.02 -32.96
N LEU A 24 -4.16 -15.07 -32.38
CA LEU A 24 -3.46 -16.35 -32.21
C LEU A 24 -3.38 -17.13 -33.52
N LEU A 25 -4.35 -16.93 -34.40
CA LEU A 25 -4.35 -17.48 -35.77
C LEU A 25 -3.39 -16.68 -36.65
N ARG A 26 -2.49 -17.39 -37.34
CA ARG A 26 -1.45 -16.79 -38.21
C ARG A 26 -1.79 -16.86 -39.69
N LEU A 27 -3.07 -16.90 -40.00
CA LEU A 27 -3.56 -16.92 -41.37
C LEU A 27 -3.87 -15.46 -41.74
N HIS A 28 -3.19 -14.94 -42.74
CA HIS A 28 -3.48 -13.62 -43.31
C HIS A 28 -3.10 -13.61 -44.78
N ASP A 29 -3.86 -12.86 -45.57
CA ASP A 29 -3.45 -12.55 -46.93
C ASP A 29 -2.38 -11.43 -46.86
N ARG A 30 -1.21 -11.67 -47.46
CA ARG A 30 -0.12 -10.68 -47.49
C ARG A 30 -0.49 -9.44 -48.31
N ASN A 31 -1.51 -9.55 -49.17
CA ASN A 31 -1.93 -8.48 -50.07
C ASN A 31 -3.02 -7.58 -49.46
N GLN A 32 -3.57 -7.90 -48.29
CA GLN A 32 -4.56 -7.07 -47.62
C GLN A 32 -4.10 -6.69 -46.20
N PRO A 33 -3.90 -5.39 -45.90
CA PRO A 33 -3.58 -4.95 -44.56
C PRO A 33 -4.79 -5.19 -43.64
N MET A 34 -4.57 -5.88 -42.52
CA MET A 34 -5.57 -6.05 -41.48
C MET A 34 -5.52 -4.86 -40.52
N GLU A 35 -6.63 -4.13 -40.38
CA GLU A 35 -6.72 -2.97 -39.48
C GLU A 35 -7.59 -3.31 -38.26
N ALA A 36 -7.01 -3.22 -37.07
CA ALA A 36 -7.74 -3.34 -35.82
C ALA A 36 -8.11 -1.96 -35.30
N SER A 37 -9.33 -1.82 -34.79
CA SER A 37 -9.82 -0.61 -34.13
C SER A 37 -10.07 -0.86 -32.64
N ILE A 38 -9.95 0.18 -31.83
CA ILE A 38 -10.26 0.15 -30.39
C ILE A 38 -11.31 1.18 -30.04
N HIS A 39 -12.15 0.78 -29.08
CA HIS A 39 -13.19 1.63 -28.53
C HIS A 39 -13.21 1.45 -27.00
N ILE A 40 -13.35 2.55 -26.26
CA ILE A 40 -13.56 2.53 -24.81
C ILE A 40 -15.05 2.69 -24.53
N ASP A 41 -15.57 1.87 -23.62
CA ASP A 41 -17.00 1.85 -23.31
C ASP A 41 -17.52 3.20 -22.75
N ARG A 42 -18.80 3.51 -23.03
CA ARG A 42 -19.37 4.88 -23.03
C ARG A 42 -19.72 5.47 -21.66
N PHE A 43 -19.52 4.74 -20.56
CA PHE A 43 -20.09 5.08 -19.24
C PHE A 43 -19.56 6.37 -18.61
N ARG A 44 -18.41 6.85 -19.08
CA ARG A 44 -18.00 8.26 -19.07
C ARG A 44 -17.26 8.41 -20.39
N ARG A 45 -17.63 9.34 -21.27
CA ARG A 45 -17.02 9.48 -22.60
C ARG A 45 -15.53 9.87 -22.49
N PHE A 46 -14.68 8.87 -22.26
CA PHE A 46 -13.24 8.99 -22.32
C PHE A 46 -12.84 8.79 -23.78
N ASN A 47 -12.41 9.88 -24.42
CA ASN A 47 -11.90 9.78 -25.77
C ASN A 47 -10.45 9.32 -25.73
N ILE A 48 -10.07 8.51 -26.70
CA ILE A 48 -8.69 8.17 -26.98
C ILE A 48 -8.10 9.30 -27.84
N LEU A 49 -7.09 10.02 -27.34
CA LEU A 49 -6.48 11.14 -28.10
C LEU A 49 -5.56 10.72 -29.26
N THR A 50 -5.21 9.44 -29.39
CA THR A 50 -4.37 8.92 -30.49
C THR A 50 -5.20 8.17 -31.53
N SER A 51 -4.57 7.71 -32.62
CA SER A 51 -5.25 6.84 -33.61
C SER A 51 -5.97 5.69 -32.91
N SER A 52 -7.30 5.62 -33.09
CA SER A 52 -8.15 4.54 -32.60
C SER A 52 -8.07 3.30 -33.48
N SER A 53 -7.40 3.39 -34.63
CA SER A 53 -7.11 2.26 -35.50
C SER A 53 -5.60 2.07 -35.69
N LYS A 54 -5.19 0.82 -35.82
CA LYS A 54 -3.79 0.45 -36.07
C LYS A 54 -3.72 -0.85 -36.85
N THR A 55 -2.88 -0.86 -37.88
CA THR A 55 -2.62 -2.05 -38.69
C THR A 55 -1.92 -3.11 -37.85
N LEU A 56 -2.36 -4.37 -37.96
CA LEU A 56 -1.66 -5.48 -37.33
C LEU A 56 -0.28 -5.64 -37.99
N LEU A 57 0.75 -5.61 -37.15
CA LEU A 57 2.11 -5.89 -37.60
C LEU A 57 2.46 -7.35 -37.26
N THR A 58 3.25 -7.97 -38.12
CA THR A 58 3.90 -9.23 -37.77
C THR A 58 4.92 -8.92 -36.68
N GLY A 59 4.82 -9.56 -35.53
CA GLY A 59 5.79 -9.35 -34.45
C GLY A 59 7.21 -9.70 -34.88
N ASP A 60 8.20 -9.07 -34.24
CA ASP A 60 9.63 -9.19 -34.57
C ASP A 60 10.15 -10.62 -34.41
N SER A 61 9.45 -11.45 -33.64
CA SER A 61 9.71 -12.87 -33.50
C SER A 61 8.58 -13.76 -34.05
N PRO A 62 8.91 -14.96 -34.58
CA PRO A 62 7.92 -15.96 -34.96
C PRO A 62 7.16 -16.54 -33.76
N GLN A 63 7.31 -16.02 -32.52
CA GLN A 63 6.48 -16.36 -31.37
C GLN A 63 5.44 -15.28 -31.03
N GLU A 64 5.56 -14.07 -31.56
CA GLU A 64 4.69 -12.93 -31.20
C GLU A 64 3.36 -12.91 -31.97
N GLY A 65 3.29 -13.52 -33.16
CA GLY A 65 2.06 -13.53 -33.96
C GLY A 65 1.72 -12.15 -34.53
N LEU A 66 0.45 -11.90 -34.85
CA LEU A 66 -0.03 -10.59 -35.29
C LEU A 66 -0.45 -9.77 -34.07
N VAL A 67 0.21 -8.63 -33.87
CA VAL A 67 0.09 -7.82 -32.65
C VAL A 67 -0.37 -6.40 -33.00
N CYS A 68 -1.27 -5.88 -32.18
CA CYS A 68 -1.70 -4.49 -32.24
C CYS A 68 -1.38 -3.77 -30.92
N ASP A 69 -0.42 -2.85 -30.97
CA ASP A 69 0.06 -2.08 -29.81
C ASP A 69 -0.48 -0.65 -29.82
N PHE A 70 -1.45 -0.35 -28.99
CA PHE A 70 -1.90 1.02 -28.80
C PHE A 70 -1.03 1.68 -27.75
N GLN A 71 -0.23 2.67 -28.14
CA GLN A 71 0.64 3.43 -27.24
C GLN A 71 0.13 4.88 -27.15
N TYR A 72 0.36 5.53 -26.01
CA TYR A 72 0.07 6.95 -25.80
C TYR A 72 -1.41 7.33 -25.74
N LEU A 73 -2.27 6.36 -25.41
CA LEU A 73 -3.67 6.61 -25.15
C LEU A 73 -3.81 7.58 -23.96
N VAL A 74 -4.60 8.64 -24.12
CA VAL A 74 -4.92 9.63 -23.09
C VAL A 74 -6.43 9.71 -23.00
N GLY A 75 -7.00 9.40 -21.84
CA GLY A 75 -8.43 9.60 -21.58
C GLY A 75 -8.72 11.05 -21.17
N THR A 76 -9.70 11.68 -21.81
CA THR A 76 -10.24 13.00 -21.41
C THR A 76 -11.44 12.84 -20.47
N PRO A 77 -11.64 13.75 -19.49
CA PRO A 77 -12.83 13.70 -18.63
C PRO A 77 -14.13 13.74 -19.45
N PRO A 78 -15.22 13.12 -18.95
CA PRO A 78 -16.46 12.99 -19.71
C PRO A 78 -17.13 14.33 -20.00
N CYS A 79 -17.68 14.49 -21.20
CA CYS A 79 -18.48 15.67 -21.60
C CYS A 79 -19.89 15.68 -20.98
N THR A 80 -20.37 14.58 -20.40
CA THR A 80 -21.70 14.47 -19.77
C THR A 80 -21.65 13.52 -18.58
N PRO A 81 -22.11 13.93 -17.38
CA PRO A 81 -22.21 13.03 -16.23
C PRO A 81 -23.49 12.20 -16.34
N ASN A 82 -23.39 10.96 -16.81
CA ASN A 82 -24.39 9.93 -16.53
C ASN A 82 -23.78 8.98 -15.50
N PRO A 83 -23.99 9.23 -14.18
CA PRO A 83 -23.47 8.34 -13.15
C PRO A 83 -24.07 6.95 -13.32
N LEU A 84 -23.24 5.92 -13.16
CA LEU A 84 -23.75 4.58 -12.90
C LEU A 84 -24.34 4.56 -11.49
N TRP A 85 -25.50 3.94 -11.31
CA TRP A 85 -26.17 3.86 -10.02
C TRP A 85 -25.95 2.48 -9.41
N GLY A 86 -25.63 2.46 -8.12
CA GLY A 86 -25.65 1.27 -7.26
C GLY A 86 -26.75 1.39 -6.20
N GLU A 87 -26.84 0.40 -5.32
CA GLU A 87 -27.85 0.38 -4.26
C GLU A 87 -27.76 1.60 -3.31
N ASP A 88 -26.55 2.13 -3.08
CA ASP A 88 -26.30 3.27 -2.19
C ASP A 88 -26.21 4.64 -2.91
N GLY A 89 -26.64 4.72 -4.18
CA GLY A 89 -26.59 5.94 -4.99
C GLY A 89 -25.55 5.89 -6.13
N PRO A 90 -25.09 7.04 -6.66
CA PRO A 90 -24.16 7.05 -7.79
C PRO A 90 -22.81 6.45 -7.39
N LEU A 91 -22.28 5.55 -8.23
CA LEU A 91 -20.97 4.94 -8.03
C LEU A 91 -19.88 6.01 -7.96
N VAL A 92 -18.93 5.83 -7.05
CA VAL A 92 -17.75 6.70 -6.99
C VAL A 92 -16.82 6.40 -8.17
N VAL A 93 -16.01 7.37 -8.57
CA VAL A 93 -15.08 7.24 -9.73
C VAL A 93 -14.21 5.99 -9.65
N THR A 94 -13.83 5.56 -8.44
CA THR A 94 -12.99 4.38 -8.22
C THR A 94 -13.75 3.05 -8.24
N GLU A 95 -15.06 3.06 -8.44
CA GLU A 95 -15.93 1.89 -8.60
C GLU A 95 -16.47 1.78 -10.04
N GLU A 96 -16.18 2.77 -10.90
CA GLU A 96 -16.58 2.77 -12.30
C GLU A 96 -15.59 1.97 -13.14
N LEU A 97 -16.07 0.87 -13.69
CA LEU A 97 -15.30 -0.04 -14.51
C LEU A 97 -15.47 0.29 -16.00
N HIS A 98 -14.35 0.33 -16.71
CA HIS A 98 -14.28 0.57 -18.15
C HIS A 98 -13.68 -0.64 -18.87
N LEU A 99 -14.04 -0.83 -20.14
CA LEU A 99 -13.48 -1.84 -21.01
C LEU A 99 -12.91 -1.19 -22.27
N ILE A 100 -11.79 -1.73 -22.76
CA ILE A 100 -11.31 -1.46 -24.12
C ILE A 100 -11.72 -2.67 -24.95
N THR A 101 -12.51 -2.42 -25.98
CA THR A 101 -12.94 -3.42 -26.95
C THR A 101 -12.12 -3.25 -28.22
N PHE A 102 -11.45 -4.31 -28.62
CA PHE A 102 -10.74 -4.45 -29.88
C PHE A 102 -11.70 -5.07 -30.91
N ARG A 103 -11.77 -4.46 -32.09
CA ARG A 103 -12.51 -4.98 -33.24
C ARG A 103 -11.58 -5.14 -34.42
N LEU A 104 -11.70 -6.26 -35.11
CA LEU A 104 -10.93 -6.58 -36.29
C LEU A 104 -11.86 -7.15 -37.35
N ALA A 105 -11.95 -6.48 -38.50
CA ALA A 105 -12.50 -7.05 -39.71
C ALA A 105 -11.46 -8.02 -40.30
N TYR A 106 -11.67 -9.31 -40.08
CA TYR A 106 -10.77 -10.38 -40.51
C TYR A 106 -11.25 -10.96 -41.83
N THR A 107 -10.40 -10.91 -42.85
CA THR A 107 -10.67 -11.49 -44.17
C THR A 107 -9.59 -12.48 -44.56
N TYR A 108 -9.98 -13.70 -44.94
CA TYR A 108 -9.04 -14.73 -45.40
C TYR A 108 -9.71 -15.71 -46.36
N CYS A 109 -9.16 -15.89 -47.57
CA CYS A 109 -9.69 -16.79 -48.60
C CYS A 109 -11.20 -16.61 -48.91
N GLY A 110 -11.69 -15.36 -48.92
CA GLY A 110 -13.10 -15.04 -49.14
C GLY A 110 -14.02 -15.22 -47.92
N LEU A 111 -13.48 -15.66 -46.78
CA LEU A 111 -14.18 -15.63 -45.49
C LEU A 111 -14.02 -14.24 -44.87
N GLU A 112 -15.13 -13.60 -44.52
CA GLU A 112 -15.18 -12.33 -43.79
C GLU A 112 -15.77 -12.56 -42.40
N LEU A 113 -15.05 -12.15 -41.36
CA LEU A 113 -15.46 -12.27 -39.96
C LEU A 113 -15.20 -10.96 -39.23
N GLU A 114 -16.09 -10.58 -38.33
CA GLU A 114 -15.82 -9.52 -37.34
C GLU A 114 -15.38 -10.18 -36.04
N LEU A 115 -14.10 -10.00 -35.68
CA LEU A 115 -13.54 -10.50 -34.43
C LEU A 115 -13.59 -9.39 -33.38
N GLU A 116 -14.17 -9.69 -32.23
CA GLU A 116 -14.24 -8.79 -31.08
C GLU A 116 -13.59 -9.41 -29.84
N SER A 117 -12.83 -8.62 -29.10
CA SER A 117 -12.28 -9.02 -27.81
C SER A 117 -12.17 -7.81 -26.88
N SER A 118 -12.34 -8.01 -25.58
CA SER A 118 -12.29 -6.93 -24.59
C SER A 118 -11.22 -7.19 -23.54
N THR A 119 -10.64 -6.11 -23.01
CA THR A 119 -9.73 -6.20 -21.85
C THR A 119 -10.48 -6.63 -20.60
N LEU A 120 -9.73 -7.02 -19.56
CA LEU A 120 -10.27 -6.97 -18.20
C LEU A 120 -10.74 -5.54 -17.88
N PRO A 121 -11.78 -5.39 -17.05
CA PRO A 121 -12.21 -4.08 -16.61
C PRO A 121 -11.10 -3.32 -15.88
N PHE A 122 -11.01 -2.02 -16.18
CA PHE A 122 -10.02 -1.12 -15.60
C PHE A 122 -10.68 0.15 -15.08
N ILE A 123 -9.97 0.89 -14.23
CA ILE A 123 -10.45 2.13 -13.61
C ILE A 123 -9.62 3.30 -14.11
N ILE A 124 -10.28 4.43 -14.34
CA ILE A 124 -9.63 5.68 -14.73
C ILE A 124 -9.66 6.63 -13.53
N ILE A 125 -8.49 7.08 -13.08
CA ILE A 125 -8.31 8.05 -12.00
C ILE A 125 -7.80 9.38 -12.54
N SER A 126 -8.10 10.47 -11.82
CA SER A 126 -7.58 11.80 -12.14
C SER A 126 -6.35 12.14 -11.28
N ASN A 127 -6.35 11.69 -10.04
CA ASN A 127 -5.31 11.97 -9.04
C ASN A 127 -4.74 10.68 -8.44
N ASN A 128 -3.45 10.68 -8.12
CA ASN A 128 -2.77 9.58 -7.42
C ASN A 128 -3.39 9.28 -6.04
N SER A 129 -4.05 10.25 -5.40
CA SER A 129 -4.78 10.01 -4.14
C SER A 129 -5.89 8.95 -4.29
N GLN A 130 -6.41 8.74 -5.50
CA GLN A 130 -7.45 7.75 -5.80
C GLN A 130 -6.87 6.35 -6.10
N LEU A 131 -5.55 6.23 -6.28
CA LEU A 131 -4.88 4.99 -6.68
C LEU A 131 -5.11 3.86 -5.67
N SER A 132 -5.17 4.19 -4.38
CA SER A 132 -5.41 3.21 -3.31
C SER A 132 -6.80 2.57 -3.46
N SER A 133 -7.84 3.40 -3.48
CA SER A 133 -9.23 2.94 -3.62
C SER A 133 -9.48 2.25 -4.96
N ALA A 134 -8.94 2.78 -6.06
CA ALA A 134 -9.06 2.15 -7.38
C ALA A 134 -8.42 0.75 -7.40
N TRP A 135 -7.27 0.57 -6.75
CA TRP A 135 -6.64 -0.74 -6.67
C TRP A 135 -7.47 -1.74 -5.85
N ALA A 136 -8.08 -1.29 -4.76
CA ALA A 136 -9.02 -2.12 -4.00
C ALA A 136 -10.14 -2.66 -4.88
N SER A 137 -10.70 -1.83 -5.75
CA SER A 137 -11.76 -2.21 -6.67
C SER A 137 -11.28 -3.23 -7.72
N ILE A 138 -10.09 -3.02 -8.30
CA ILE A 138 -9.50 -4.00 -9.22
C ILE A 138 -9.27 -5.36 -8.55
N LEU A 139 -8.77 -5.36 -7.30
CA LEU A 139 -8.58 -6.58 -6.54
C LEU A 139 -9.90 -7.29 -6.26
N TRP A 140 -10.93 -6.55 -5.84
CA TRP A 140 -12.24 -7.12 -5.54
C TRP A 140 -12.91 -7.70 -6.79
N PHE A 141 -12.86 -6.96 -7.90
CA PHE A 141 -13.40 -7.40 -9.19
C PHE A 141 -12.71 -8.68 -9.68
N ASN A 142 -11.37 -8.68 -9.78
CA ASN A 142 -10.63 -9.83 -10.32
C ASN A 142 -10.70 -11.06 -9.42
N MET A 143 -10.95 -10.87 -8.12
CA MET A 143 -11.12 -11.97 -7.19
C MET A 143 -12.49 -12.65 -7.35
N LEU A 144 -13.56 -11.88 -7.55
CA LEU A 144 -14.93 -12.39 -7.40
C LEU A 144 -15.74 -12.46 -8.70
N SER A 145 -15.34 -11.72 -9.75
CA SER A 145 -16.10 -11.70 -11.00
C SER A 145 -15.58 -12.72 -12.01
N PRO A 146 -16.42 -13.66 -12.48
CA PRO A 146 -16.04 -14.56 -13.57
C PRO A 146 -16.16 -13.89 -14.95
N GLU A 147 -16.91 -12.79 -15.06
CA GLU A 147 -17.22 -12.12 -16.33
C GLU A 147 -16.88 -10.61 -16.28
N PRO A 148 -16.45 -10.01 -17.40
CA PRO A 148 -16.12 -8.60 -17.48
C PRO A 148 -17.39 -7.73 -17.53
N LYS A 149 -17.97 -7.43 -16.36
CA LYS A 149 -19.18 -6.61 -16.23
C LYS A 149 -18.87 -5.22 -15.69
N ALA A 150 -19.29 -4.17 -16.40
CA ALA A 150 -19.09 -2.77 -15.99
C ALA A 150 -19.86 -2.37 -14.71
N GLN A 151 -20.98 -3.03 -14.41
CA GLN A 151 -21.87 -2.71 -13.28
C GLN A 151 -21.61 -3.57 -12.03
N PHE A 152 -20.41 -4.16 -11.90
CA PHE A 152 -20.09 -5.07 -10.80
C PHE A 152 -20.26 -4.43 -9.40
N PHE A 153 -19.92 -3.14 -9.26
CA PHE A 153 -20.02 -2.43 -7.98
C PHE A 153 -21.41 -1.90 -7.65
N SER A 154 -22.41 -2.11 -8.51
CA SER A 154 -23.80 -1.79 -8.17
C SER A 154 -24.33 -2.69 -7.05
N ALA A 155 -23.89 -3.95 -7.00
CA ALA A 155 -24.20 -4.93 -5.94
C ALA A 155 -23.00 -5.90 -5.76
N PRO A 156 -21.90 -5.44 -5.13
CA PRO A 156 -20.66 -6.21 -5.09
C PRO A 156 -20.81 -7.44 -4.18
N PRO A 157 -20.47 -8.66 -4.66
CA PRO A 157 -20.57 -9.87 -3.85
C PRO A 157 -19.60 -9.82 -2.66
N PRO A 158 -19.95 -10.47 -1.53
CA PRO A 158 -19.05 -10.59 -0.40
C PRO A 158 -17.92 -11.58 -0.71
N ALA A 159 -16.70 -11.26 -0.28
CA ALA A 159 -15.51 -12.07 -0.53
C ALA A 159 -15.33 -13.17 0.52
N PRO A 160 -15.13 -14.44 0.13
CA PRO A 160 -14.70 -15.49 1.06
C PRO A 160 -13.33 -15.17 1.65
N TRP A 161 -13.19 -15.29 2.98
CA TRP A 161 -11.93 -15.00 3.66
C TRP A 161 -10.73 -15.79 3.12
N PRO A 162 -10.81 -17.11 2.83
CA PRO A 162 -9.67 -17.85 2.31
C PRO A 162 -9.10 -17.26 1.01
N GLN A 163 -9.98 -16.82 0.12
CA GLN A 163 -9.59 -16.21 -1.15
C GLN A 163 -9.01 -14.81 -0.94
N LEU A 164 -9.67 -13.98 -0.11
CA LEU A 164 -9.18 -12.66 0.23
C LEU A 164 -7.81 -12.71 0.91
N ALA A 165 -7.62 -13.61 1.89
CA ALA A 165 -6.37 -13.81 2.59
C ALA A 165 -5.20 -14.13 1.64
N GLN A 166 -5.45 -14.96 0.62
CA GLN A 166 -4.47 -15.27 -0.41
C GLN A 166 -4.13 -14.02 -1.25
N VAL A 167 -5.14 -13.29 -1.70
CA VAL A 167 -4.94 -12.04 -2.47
C VAL A 167 -4.16 -11.01 -1.66
N LEU A 168 -4.46 -10.84 -0.37
CA LEU A 168 -3.70 -9.96 0.53
C LEU A 168 -2.24 -10.41 0.62
N SER A 169 -1.97 -11.71 0.82
CA SER A 169 -0.60 -12.23 0.87
C SER A 169 0.18 -11.96 -0.43
N TRP A 170 -0.47 -12.08 -1.60
CA TRP A 170 0.14 -11.74 -2.89
C TRP A 170 0.54 -10.26 -2.99
N GLN A 171 -0.22 -9.34 -2.38
CA GLN A 171 0.16 -7.93 -2.38
C GLN A 171 1.51 -7.71 -1.67
N PHE A 172 1.69 -8.33 -0.49
CA PHE A 172 2.95 -8.26 0.26
C PHE A 172 4.09 -8.97 -0.48
N GLN A 173 3.83 -10.13 -1.07
CA GLN A 173 4.83 -10.86 -1.86
C GLN A 173 5.31 -10.04 -3.07
N SER A 174 4.39 -9.36 -3.77
CA SER A 174 4.69 -8.54 -4.94
C SER A 174 5.52 -7.30 -4.59
N VAL A 175 5.19 -6.63 -3.49
CA VAL A 175 5.83 -5.36 -3.08
C VAL A 175 7.14 -5.59 -2.32
N ALA A 176 7.14 -6.54 -1.39
CA ALA A 176 8.20 -6.69 -0.40
C ALA A 176 8.88 -8.06 -0.41
N GLU A 177 8.67 -8.86 -1.47
CA GLU A 177 9.31 -10.18 -1.71
C GLU A 177 9.04 -11.23 -0.62
N ARG A 178 8.12 -10.94 0.31
CA ARG A 178 7.67 -11.87 1.35
C ARG A 178 6.20 -11.64 1.64
N GLY A 179 5.40 -12.69 1.53
CA GLY A 179 3.97 -12.67 1.82
C GLY A 179 3.63 -12.61 3.31
N LEU A 180 2.35 -12.85 3.62
CA LEU A 180 1.83 -12.87 4.99
C LEU A 180 1.90 -14.29 5.58
N SER A 181 2.34 -14.41 6.84
CA SER A 181 2.27 -15.67 7.58
C SER A 181 0.85 -15.95 8.07
N ARG A 182 0.62 -17.17 8.56
CA ARG A 182 -0.66 -17.55 9.17
C ARG A 182 -1.03 -16.64 10.34
N GLU A 183 -0.05 -16.28 11.16
CA GLU A 183 -0.25 -15.42 12.33
C GLU A 183 -0.65 -13.99 11.90
N HIS A 184 -0.06 -13.47 10.82
CA HIS A 184 -0.47 -12.18 10.25
C HIS A 184 -1.92 -12.23 9.75
N LEU A 185 -2.27 -13.28 9.00
CA LEU A 185 -3.63 -13.46 8.47
C LEU A 185 -4.66 -13.61 9.59
N LEU A 186 -4.34 -14.31 10.68
CA LEU A 186 -5.22 -14.43 11.84
C LEU A 186 -5.48 -13.07 12.51
N MET A 187 -4.45 -12.25 12.68
CA MET A 187 -4.60 -10.90 13.24
C MET A 187 -5.48 -10.01 12.34
N LEU A 188 -5.25 -10.05 11.03
CA LEU A 188 -6.06 -9.30 10.06
C LEU A 188 -7.52 -9.77 10.06
N ALA A 189 -7.76 -11.08 10.15
CA ALA A 189 -9.11 -11.62 10.26
C ALA A 189 -9.80 -11.18 11.55
N GLU A 190 -9.12 -11.26 12.70
CA GLU A 190 -9.66 -10.76 13.98
C GLU A 190 -9.98 -9.26 13.89
N LYS A 191 -9.18 -8.48 13.16
CA LYS A 191 -9.45 -7.05 12.94
C LYS A 191 -10.71 -6.80 12.09
N LEU A 192 -10.97 -7.65 11.10
CA LEU A 192 -12.10 -7.50 10.17
C LEU A 192 -13.42 -8.08 10.72
N PHE A 193 -13.34 -9.23 11.38
CA PHE A 193 -14.50 -9.99 11.86
C PHE A 193 -14.73 -9.86 13.36
N GLY A 194 -13.75 -9.37 14.13
CA GLY A 194 -13.79 -9.33 15.59
C GLY A 194 -13.50 -10.69 16.26
N SER A 195 -13.33 -11.75 15.47
CA SER A 195 -13.15 -13.12 15.94
C SER A 195 -12.31 -13.93 14.95
N LYS A 196 -11.98 -15.17 15.31
CA LYS A 196 -11.30 -16.09 14.39
C LYS A 196 -12.23 -16.43 13.22
N PRO A 197 -11.74 -16.36 11.97
CA PRO A 197 -12.57 -16.62 10.81
C PRO A 197 -12.92 -18.11 10.74
N SER A 198 -14.17 -18.41 10.45
CA SER A 198 -14.61 -19.73 9.95
C SER A 198 -14.31 -19.87 8.46
N PRO A 199 -14.30 -21.10 7.90
CA PRO A 199 -14.16 -21.30 6.46
C PRO A 199 -15.23 -20.56 5.63
N ASP A 200 -16.44 -20.41 6.19
CA ASP A 200 -17.58 -19.74 5.57
C ASP A 200 -17.62 -18.23 5.83
N SER A 201 -16.60 -17.68 6.51
CA SER A 201 -16.54 -16.25 6.80
C SER A 201 -16.39 -15.45 5.51
N THR A 202 -17.33 -14.54 5.26
CA THR A 202 -17.31 -13.65 4.11
C THR A 202 -17.24 -12.19 4.54
N LEU A 203 -16.57 -11.36 3.75
CA LEU A 203 -16.38 -9.93 4.01
C LEU A 203 -17.10 -9.11 2.93
N SER A 204 -17.90 -8.12 3.33
CA SER A 204 -18.53 -7.20 2.38
C SER A 204 -17.53 -6.19 1.80
N TRP A 205 -17.82 -5.69 0.61
CA TRP A 205 -17.05 -4.61 -0.02
C TRP A 205 -16.95 -3.36 0.86
N THR A 206 -18.06 -3.02 1.55
CA THR A 206 -18.14 -1.88 2.47
C THR A 206 -17.14 -1.99 3.60
N LYS A 207 -17.08 -3.14 4.30
CA LYS A 207 -16.11 -3.37 5.38
C LYS A 207 -14.66 -3.35 4.91
N PHE A 208 -14.42 -3.76 3.66
CA PHE A 208 -13.07 -3.78 3.09
C PHE A 208 -12.57 -2.39 2.70
N SER A 209 -13.40 -1.60 2.01
CA SER A 209 -12.95 -0.40 1.27
C SER A 209 -13.56 0.93 1.76
N LYS A 210 -14.69 0.90 2.48
CA LYS A 210 -15.44 2.10 2.91
C LYS A 210 -15.39 2.30 4.43
N ASP A 211 -15.62 1.24 5.20
CA ASP A 211 -15.76 1.34 6.65
C ASP A 211 -14.41 1.48 7.35
N GLY A 212 -14.33 2.41 8.30
CA GLY A 212 -13.08 2.75 8.98
C GLY A 212 -13.28 3.34 10.36
N ALA A 213 -13.15 2.52 11.42
CA ALA A 213 -13.26 2.99 12.81
C ALA A 213 -12.21 4.07 13.17
N ALA A 214 -11.07 4.10 12.48
CA ALA A 214 -9.98 5.04 12.70
C ALA A 214 -9.98 6.23 11.70
N GLY A 215 -11.08 6.43 10.96
CA GLY A 215 -11.19 7.50 9.95
C GLY A 215 -10.60 7.15 8.57
N PHE A 216 -10.15 5.90 8.37
CA PHE A 216 -9.71 5.35 7.09
C PHE A 216 -10.18 3.89 6.97
N SER A 217 -10.39 3.41 5.74
CA SER A 217 -10.83 2.04 5.51
C SER A 217 -9.74 1.00 5.77
N PHE A 218 -10.15 -0.26 5.97
CA PHE A 218 -9.20 -1.36 6.15
C PHE A 218 -8.19 -1.44 5.00
N TRP A 219 -8.66 -1.35 3.75
CA TRP A 219 -7.78 -1.39 2.60
C TRP A 219 -6.83 -0.19 2.56
N ALA A 220 -7.31 1.04 2.79
CA ALA A 220 -6.45 2.22 2.77
C ALA A 220 -5.32 2.13 3.83
N TRP A 221 -5.63 1.56 5.00
CA TRP A 221 -4.63 1.26 6.03
C TRP A 221 -3.58 0.26 5.55
N LEU A 222 -4.02 -0.86 5.00
CA LEU A 222 -3.14 -1.92 4.53
C LEU A 222 -2.27 -1.45 3.34
N ASP A 223 -2.86 -0.67 2.44
CA ASP A 223 -2.16 -0.08 1.30
C ASP A 223 -1.12 0.95 1.73
N GLY A 224 -1.41 1.73 2.79
CA GLY A 224 -0.43 2.60 3.42
C GLY A 224 0.77 1.82 3.99
N ILE A 225 0.54 0.64 4.56
CA ILE A 225 1.62 -0.25 5.00
C ILE A 225 2.43 -0.78 3.81
N LEU A 226 1.77 -1.18 2.72
CA LEU A 226 2.46 -1.63 1.51
C LEU A 226 3.35 -0.52 0.93
N GLY A 227 2.88 0.73 0.90
CA GLY A 227 3.69 1.89 0.50
C GLY A 227 4.91 2.08 1.40
N LEU A 228 4.71 2.02 2.73
CA LEU A 228 5.81 2.12 3.71
C LEU A 228 6.86 1.02 3.52
N LEU A 229 6.41 -0.21 3.29
CA LEU A 229 7.28 -1.35 2.99
C LEU A 229 8.08 -1.11 1.72
N GLN A 230 7.42 -0.70 0.65
CA GLN A 230 8.06 -0.50 -0.63
C GLN A 230 9.17 0.55 -0.59
N GLU A 231 8.89 1.68 0.05
CA GLU A 231 9.76 2.85 0.01
C GLU A 231 10.88 2.78 1.05
N HIS A 232 10.61 2.21 2.23
CA HIS A 232 11.51 2.34 3.37
C HIS A 232 11.89 1.03 4.07
N LEU A 233 11.03 0.01 4.06
CA LEU A 233 11.19 -1.15 4.96
C LEU A 233 11.31 -2.50 4.25
N LYS A 234 11.48 -2.50 2.92
CA LYS A 234 11.45 -3.71 2.08
C LYS A 234 12.41 -4.80 2.56
N GLN A 235 13.68 -4.44 2.76
CA GLN A 235 14.69 -5.42 3.17
C GLN A 235 14.46 -5.93 4.60
N LEU A 236 14.09 -5.05 5.53
CA LEU A 236 13.79 -5.44 6.92
C LEU A 236 12.59 -6.40 7.00
N TRP A 237 11.59 -6.20 6.14
CA TRP A 237 10.45 -7.11 6.04
C TRP A 237 10.85 -8.46 5.43
N LYS A 238 11.58 -8.43 4.32
CA LYS A 238 12.08 -9.62 3.62
C LYS A 238 12.89 -10.52 4.56
N ASP A 239 13.76 -9.93 5.37
CA ASP A 239 14.66 -10.64 6.27
C ASP A 239 14.03 -11.06 7.60
N GLY A 240 12.74 -10.79 7.82
CA GLY A 240 12.08 -11.25 9.04
C GLY A 240 12.25 -10.37 10.26
N LEU A 241 12.84 -9.18 10.13
CA LEU A 241 13.13 -8.29 11.26
C LEU A 241 11.89 -7.54 11.76
N ILE A 242 10.85 -7.45 10.93
CA ILE A 242 9.57 -6.83 11.25
C ILE A 242 8.53 -7.93 11.48
N LEU A 243 7.93 -7.98 12.68
CA LEU A 243 6.78 -8.85 12.95
C LEU A 243 5.50 -8.33 12.28
N GLY A 244 5.36 -7.01 12.11
CA GLY A 244 4.30 -6.42 11.29
C GLY A 244 2.91 -6.50 11.93
N PHE A 245 2.14 -7.55 11.64
CA PHE A 245 0.75 -7.68 12.06
C PHE A 245 0.61 -8.36 13.42
N VAL A 246 0.72 -7.57 14.48
CA VAL A 246 0.59 -8.04 15.87
C VAL A 246 -0.34 -7.10 16.64
N SER A 247 -1.41 -7.64 17.24
CA SER A 247 -2.34 -6.86 18.06
C SER A 247 -1.70 -6.43 19.38
N ARG A 248 -2.22 -5.35 20.00
CA ARG A 248 -1.74 -4.88 21.33
C ARG A 248 -1.85 -5.93 22.44
N LYS A 249 -2.78 -6.88 22.30
CA LYS A 249 -2.91 -8.00 23.24
C LYS A 249 -1.81 -9.03 23.01
N GLN A 250 -1.54 -9.35 21.75
CA GLN A 250 -0.53 -10.33 21.38
C GLN A 250 0.90 -9.82 21.61
N GLU A 251 1.17 -8.53 21.37
CA GLU A 251 2.50 -7.94 21.63
C GLU A 251 2.88 -8.08 23.12
N LYS A 252 1.93 -7.77 24.03
CA LYS A 252 2.14 -7.91 25.47
C LYS A 252 2.39 -9.36 25.85
N LYS A 253 1.66 -10.30 25.24
CA LYS A 253 1.87 -11.74 25.47
C LYS A 253 3.26 -12.20 25.02
N LEU A 254 3.73 -11.74 23.86
CA LEU A 254 5.04 -12.11 23.32
C LEU A 254 6.19 -11.54 24.16
N LEU A 255 6.01 -10.34 24.72
CA LEU A 255 7.05 -9.65 25.48
C LEU A 255 7.04 -9.93 27.00
N LYS A 256 5.90 -10.32 27.59
CA LYS A 256 5.74 -10.46 29.07
C LYS A 256 6.80 -11.33 29.73
N GLY A 257 7.23 -12.41 29.08
CA GLY A 257 8.24 -13.35 29.60
C GLY A 257 9.65 -13.13 29.04
N LYS A 258 9.91 -12.00 28.38
CA LYS A 258 11.21 -11.68 27.78
C LYS A 258 11.99 -10.74 28.68
N ARG A 259 13.32 -10.73 28.57
CA ARG A 259 14.20 -9.86 29.35
C ARG A 259 13.94 -8.38 29.06
N THR A 260 14.25 -7.52 30.03
CA THR A 260 14.23 -6.05 29.86
C THR A 260 15.02 -5.66 28.62
N GLY A 261 14.47 -4.73 27.85
CA GLY A 261 15.02 -4.23 26.60
C GLY A 261 14.74 -5.11 25.39
N THR A 262 13.96 -6.19 25.55
CA THR A 262 13.44 -6.94 24.39
C THR A 262 12.35 -6.13 23.70
N PHE A 263 12.47 -5.95 22.40
CA PHE A 263 11.53 -5.17 21.59
C PHE A 263 11.05 -5.92 20.35
N LEU A 264 9.93 -5.46 19.80
CA LEU A 264 9.40 -5.92 18.52
C LEU A 264 8.97 -4.74 17.66
N ILE A 265 8.93 -4.95 16.34
CA ILE A 265 8.50 -3.96 15.36
C ILE A 265 7.17 -4.41 14.76
N ARG A 266 6.16 -3.55 14.82
CA ARG A 266 4.83 -3.82 14.26
C ARG A 266 4.29 -2.62 13.51
N PHE A 267 3.32 -2.87 12.64
CA PHE A 267 2.57 -1.80 12.00
C PHE A 267 1.57 -1.18 12.98
N SER A 268 1.37 0.12 12.85
CA SER A 268 0.40 0.86 13.64
C SER A 268 -1.00 0.58 13.14
N GLU A 269 -1.92 0.24 14.05
CA GLU A 269 -3.33 0.06 13.72
C GLU A 269 -4.11 1.38 13.68
N SER A 270 -3.54 2.46 14.22
CA SER A 270 -4.21 3.75 14.40
C SER A 270 -3.61 4.88 13.54
N VAL A 271 -2.52 4.61 12.83
CA VAL A 271 -1.85 5.57 11.93
C VAL A 271 -1.68 4.90 10.58
N LEU A 272 -2.15 5.56 9.53
CA LEU A 272 -2.02 5.10 8.15
C LEU A 272 -0.55 5.03 7.76
N GLY A 273 -0.09 3.86 7.29
CA GLY A 273 1.31 3.66 6.90
C GLY A 273 2.31 3.91 8.04
N GLY A 274 1.93 3.60 9.28
CA GLY A 274 2.80 3.78 10.45
C GLY A 274 3.51 2.49 10.88
N VAL A 275 4.76 2.59 11.33
CA VAL A 275 5.52 1.53 12.01
C VAL A 275 5.91 1.97 13.42
N THR A 276 5.83 1.08 14.40
CA THR A 276 6.18 1.36 15.80
C THR A 276 7.02 0.25 16.40
N CYS A 277 7.82 0.60 17.39
CA CYS A 277 8.59 -0.32 18.22
C CYS A 277 7.98 -0.37 19.62
N THR A 278 7.73 -1.58 20.11
CA THR A 278 7.27 -1.84 21.48
C THR A 278 8.34 -2.63 22.22
N TRP A 279 8.69 -2.24 23.44
CA TRP A 279 9.64 -2.95 24.28
C TRP A 279 9.09 -3.19 25.70
N VAL A 280 9.71 -4.13 26.41
CA VAL A 280 9.38 -4.47 27.80
C VAL A 280 10.48 -4.03 28.76
N GLU A 281 10.05 -3.49 29.90
CA GLU A 281 10.87 -3.16 31.05
C GLU A 281 10.34 -3.90 32.27
N HIS A 282 11.24 -4.52 33.04
CA HIS A 282 10.92 -5.13 34.33
C HIS A 282 11.50 -4.26 35.44
N PRO A 283 10.68 -3.42 36.09
CA PRO A 283 11.14 -2.65 37.25
C PRO A 283 11.48 -3.60 38.41
N GLU A 284 12.33 -3.15 39.34
CA GLU A 284 12.74 -3.93 40.52
C GLU A 284 11.55 -4.37 41.38
N SER A 285 10.51 -3.53 41.42
CA SER A 285 9.25 -3.82 42.07
C SER A 285 8.10 -3.53 41.12
N GLY A 286 7.27 -4.55 40.86
CA GLY A 286 6.02 -4.41 40.12
C GLY A 286 5.92 -5.27 38.85
N PRO A 287 4.79 -5.15 38.13
CA PRO A 287 4.56 -5.88 36.89
C PRO A 287 5.42 -5.32 35.73
N PRO A 288 5.65 -6.12 34.68
CA PRO A 288 6.33 -5.66 33.47
C PRO A 288 5.59 -4.47 32.85
N VAL A 289 6.36 -3.45 32.49
CA VAL A 289 5.90 -2.25 31.80
C VAL A 289 6.19 -2.40 30.31
N PHE A 290 5.18 -2.12 29.49
CA PHE A 290 5.32 -2.12 28.03
C PHE A 290 5.25 -0.69 27.54
N ARG A 291 6.29 -0.27 26.82
CA ARG A 291 6.37 1.07 26.22
C ARG A 291 6.42 0.93 24.72
N ALA A 292 5.85 1.90 24.03
CA ALA A 292 5.86 1.97 22.58
C ALA A 292 6.19 3.39 22.13
N VAL A 293 6.93 3.50 21.03
CA VAL A 293 7.19 4.79 20.40
C VAL A 293 5.97 5.23 19.58
N VAL A 294 5.74 6.53 19.49
CA VAL A 294 4.79 7.07 18.50
C VAL A 294 5.14 6.52 17.11
N PRO A 295 4.17 6.05 16.31
CA PRO A 295 4.46 5.47 15.02
C PRO A 295 5.19 6.43 14.07
N TYR A 296 6.22 5.92 13.40
CA TYR A 296 6.89 6.61 12.30
C TYR A 296 6.16 6.33 10.99
N THR A 297 6.01 7.34 10.17
CA THR A 297 5.45 7.25 8.82
C THR A 297 6.55 7.53 7.79
N ALA A 298 6.21 7.47 6.50
CA ALA A 298 7.12 7.84 5.42
C ALA A 298 7.73 9.25 5.63
N ALA A 299 6.98 10.19 6.24
CA ALA A 299 7.45 11.54 6.51
C ALA A 299 8.67 11.58 7.45
N GLU A 300 8.73 10.68 8.43
CA GLU A 300 9.91 10.55 9.31
C GLU A 300 10.99 9.69 8.66
N LEU A 301 10.60 8.57 8.03
CA LEU A 301 11.53 7.57 7.50
C LEU A 301 12.29 8.01 6.25
N VAL A 302 11.81 9.03 5.53
CA VAL A 302 12.57 9.67 4.45
C VAL A 302 13.80 10.40 4.98
N SER A 303 13.75 10.92 6.20
CA SER A 303 14.84 11.71 6.79
C SER A 303 15.84 10.84 7.56
N LEU A 304 15.36 9.77 8.20
CA LEU A 304 16.20 8.85 8.96
C LEU A 304 15.66 7.43 8.85
N ALA A 305 16.52 6.51 8.38
CA ALA A 305 16.13 5.12 8.22
C ALA A 305 15.81 4.46 9.56
N LEU A 306 14.82 3.56 9.59
CA LEU A 306 14.40 2.87 10.80
C LEU A 306 15.54 2.17 11.57
N PRO A 307 16.53 1.50 10.93
CA PRO A 307 17.66 0.90 11.62
C PRO A 307 18.51 1.93 12.39
N ASP A 308 18.76 3.10 11.80
CA ASP A 308 19.50 4.18 12.46
C ASP A 308 18.69 4.79 13.61
N ILE A 309 17.36 4.94 13.44
CA ILE A 309 16.47 5.33 14.55
C ILE A 309 16.60 4.33 15.71
N ILE A 310 16.55 3.03 15.43
CA ILE A 310 16.64 1.99 16.47
C ILE A 310 18.02 2.01 17.15
N ARG A 311 19.11 2.21 16.39
CA ARG A 311 20.48 2.30 16.92
C ARG A 311 20.65 3.50 17.85
N ASP A 312 20.19 4.66 17.42
CA ASP A 312 20.46 5.94 18.08
C ASP A 312 19.33 6.37 19.05
N TYR A 313 18.31 5.52 19.25
CA TYR A 313 17.22 5.79 20.19
C TYR A 313 17.75 5.90 21.62
N GLN A 314 17.41 7.00 22.31
CA GLN A 314 17.85 7.27 23.67
C GLN A 314 16.67 7.72 24.52
N LEU A 315 16.53 7.15 25.70
CA LEU A 315 15.65 7.65 26.74
C LEU A 315 16.48 8.34 27.82
N LEU A 316 16.04 9.53 28.23
CA LEU A 316 16.59 10.20 29.41
C LEU A 316 15.98 9.53 30.64
N VAL A 317 16.81 8.77 31.36
CA VAL A 317 16.47 8.19 32.67
C VAL A 317 16.84 9.21 33.76
N GLU A 318 16.23 9.11 34.93
CA GLU A 318 16.39 10.05 36.07
C GLU A 318 17.86 10.31 36.47
N GLU A 319 18.78 9.39 36.14
CA GLU A 319 20.22 9.52 36.42
C GLU A 319 21.05 10.25 35.33
N ASN A 320 20.40 10.92 34.36
CA ASN A 320 21.05 11.70 33.28
C ASN A 320 22.01 10.93 32.34
N ILE A 321 22.04 9.60 32.39
CA ILE A 321 22.77 8.77 31.41
C ILE A 321 21.77 8.33 30.31
N PRO A 322 21.97 8.75 29.04
CA PRO A 322 21.10 8.32 27.95
C PRO A 322 21.34 6.84 27.64
N GLU A 323 20.35 6.00 27.95
CA GLU A 323 20.39 4.58 27.60
C GLU A 323 19.46 4.27 26.43
N ASN A 324 19.89 3.32 25.58
CA ASN A 324 19.03 2.79 24.53
C ASN A 324 18.23 1.59 25.09
N PRO A 325 16.90 1.71 25.26
CA PRO A 325 16.07 0.61 25.75
C PRO A 325 15.89 -0.53 24.73
N LEU A 326 16.21 -0.33 23.45
CA LEU A 326 16.00 -1.30 22.37
C LEU A 326 17.23 -2.20 22.25
N GLN A 327 17.38 -3.16 23.16
CA GLN A 327 18.60 -3.97 23.27
C GLN A 327 18.52 -5.29 22.48
N PHE A 328 17.37 -5.96 22.51
CA PHE A 328 17.20 -7.28 21.90
C PHE A 328 15.96 -7.30 21.00
N LEU A 329 16.13 -7.58 19.71
CA LEU A 329 15.01 -7.89 18.83
C LEU A 329 14.40 -9.23 19.25
N HIS A 330 13.07 -9.27 19.37
CA HIS A 330 12.35 -10.48 19.71
C HIS A 330 12.68 -11.64 18.74
N PRO A 331 12.98 -12.86 19.23
CA PRO A 331 12.81 -13.27 20.63
C PRO A 331 14.01 -13.02 21.55
N ASN A 332 15.24 -12.93 21.03
CA ASN A 332 16.47 -12.71 21.82
C ASN A 332 17.70 -12.45 20.91
N ILE A 333 17.56 -11.64 19.86
CA ILE A 333 18.66 -11.32 18.94
C ILE A 333 19.22 -9.94 19.35
N PRO A 334 20.52 -9.79 19.63
CA PRO A 334 21.11 -8.48 19.90
C PRO A 334 20.78 -7.46 18.81
N ARG A 335 20.43 -6.21 19.20
CA ARG A 335 20.04 -5.14 18.27
C ARG A 335 21.04 -4.98 17.12
N ASP A 336 22.32 -4.85 17.46
CA ASP A 336 23.38 -4.58 16.47
C ASP A 336 23.69 -5.79 15.59
N GLU A 337 23.38 -7.00 16.05
CA GLU A 337 23.44 -8.21 15.21
C GLU A 337 22.32 -8.21 14.18
N ALA A 338 21.09 -7.87 14.61
CA ALA A 338 19.92 -7.84 13.73
C ALA A 338 19.94 -6.68 12.72
N PHE A 339 20.34 -5.48 13.14
CA PHE A 339 20.25 -4.26 12.34
C PHE A 339 21.60 -3.73 11.84
N GLY A 340 22.72 -4.30 12.31
CA GLY A 340 24.07 -3.92 11.89
C GLY A 340 24.28 -3.81 10.37
N PRO A 341 23.85 -4.81 9.57
CA PRO A 341 23.96 -4.76 8.11
C PRO A 341 23.18 -3.61 7.46
N TYR A 342 22.24 -3.00 8.18
CA TYR A 342 21.33 -1.97 7.69
C TYR A 342 21.66 -0.56 8.17
N TYR A 343 22.70 -0.41 8.98
CA TYR A 343 23.13 0.90 9.46
C TYR A 343 23.73 1.73 8.34
N SER A 344 23.34 3.01 8.30
CA SER A 344 23.99 3.96 7.41
C SER A 344 25.44 4.14 7.83
N LYS A 345 26.35 4.17 6.86
CA LYS A 345 27.76 4.50 7.12
C LYS A 345 27.83 5.91 7.69
N ARG A 346 28.42 6.08 8.87
CA ARG A 346 28.70 7.41 9.42
C ARG A 346 29.86 8.00 8.63
N GLU A 347 29.70 9.22 8.11
CA GLU A 347 30.86 10.05 7.78
C GLU A 347 31.56 10.38 9.10
N GLU A 348 32.83 9.99 9.21
CA GLU A 348 33.68 10.29 10.37
C GLU A 348 33.81 11.82 10.49
N GLY A 349 33.15 12.42 11.49
CA GLY A 349 33.35 13.85 11.77
C GLY A 349 32.29 14.58 12.58
N THR A 350 31.06 14.08 12.68
CA THR A 350 30.02 14.78 13.48
C THR A 350 29.27 13.81 14.39
N ALA A 351 29.73 13.69 15.63
CA ALA A 351 28.89 13.25 16.73
C ALA A 351 28.23 14.51 17.33
N PRO A 352 26.94 14.77 17.09
CA PRO A 352 26.32 15.88 17.77
C PRO A 352 25.69 15.35 19.07
N VAL A 353 26.27 15.77 20.19
CA VAL A 353 25.68 15.65 21.53
C VAL A 353 24.49 16.60 21.60
N TRP A 354 23.30 16.13 22.00
CA TRP A 354 22.09 16.96 22.11
C TRP A 354 21.45 16.85 23.49
N CYS A 355 21.54 17.92 24.28
CA CYS A 355 20.74 18.15 25.50
C CYS A 355 19.44 18.90 25.18
N GLY A 356 18.36 18.58 25.87
CA GLY A 356 17.13 19.37 25.90
C GLY A 356 16.72 19.66 27.34
N ALA A 357 16.87 20.92 27.78
CA ALA A 357 16.33 21.42 29.05
C ALA A 357 14.82 21.65 28.95
N MET A 358 14.06 21.31 30.01
CA MET A 358 12.67 21.71 30.18
C MET A 358 12.56 23.04 30.92
N GLY A 359 11.64 23.90 30.48
CA GLY A 359 11.13 25.01 31.28
C GLY A 359 9.76 25.46 30.78
N GLY A 360 8.76 25.39 31.67
CA GLY A 360 7.70 26.39 31.83
C GLY A 360 6.52 26.40 30.85
N ALA A 361 5.32 26.30 31.40
CA ALA A 361 4.05 26.53 30.73
C ALA A 361 3.93 27.94 30.13
N GLY A 362 3.30 28.05 28.95
CA GLY A 362 2.91 29.32 28.34
C GLY A 362 2.25 29.13 26.97
N VAL A 363 1.01 29.59 26.83
CA VAL A 363 0.22 29.60 25.59
C VAL A 363 0.80 30.63 24.63
N CYS A 364 1.07 30.28 23.37
CA CYS A 364 1.15 31.23 22.26
C CYS A 364 0.77 30.56 20.93
N SER A 365 -0.15 31.21 20.21
CA SER A 365 -0.57 30.93 18.83
C SER A 365 0.59 31.04 17.82
N PRO A 366 0.51 30.44 16.62
CA PRO A 366 1.64 30.34 15.71
C PRO A 366 1.86 31.65 14.92
N PRO A 367 3.11 32.07 14.65
CA PRO A 367 3.39 32.97 13.55
C PRO A 367 3.77 32.19 12.28
N ASN A 368 3.52 32.85 11.16
CA ASN A 368 3.61 32.38 9.78
C ASN A 368 4.92 31.70 9.38
N ILE A 369 4.77 30.76 8.45
CA ILE A 369 5.80 30.04 7.69
C ILE A 369 6.53 31.00 6.75
N PRO A 370 7.88 30.96 6.69
CA PRO A 370 8.59 31.19 5.45
C PRO A 370 8.98 29.85 4.84
N LEU A 371 8.47 29.61 3.62
CA LEU A 371 9.10 28.71 2.67
C LEU A 371 10.53 29.21 2.42
N LEU A 372 11.56 28.36 2.59
CA LEU A 372 12.80 28.39 1.80
C LEU A 372 13.79 27.28 2.21
N SER A 373 14.18 26.49 1.21
CA SER A 373 15.57 26.17 0.83
C SER A 373 16.52 25.58 1.88
N THR A 374 16.91 24.32 1.63
CA THR A 374 18.16 23.68 2.12
C THR A 374 18.44 23.86 3.61
N GLY A 375 17.59 23.27 4.46
CA GLY A 375 17.73 23.29 5.92
C GLY A 375 18.60 22.15 6.46
N ASN A 376 19.59 22.52 7.25
CA ASN A 376 20.58 21.72 7.97
C ASN A 376 20.03 20.38 8.54
N LEU A 377 20.60 19.24 8.11
CA LEU A 377 20.30 17.87 8.59
C LEU A 377 20.27 17.77 10.12
N MET A 378 21.06 18.61 10.78
CA MET A 378 21.18 18.69 12.23
C MET A 378 19.91 19.29 12.91
N GLU A 379 19.24 20.26 12.28
CA GLU A 379 17.97 20.80 12.76
C GLU A 379 16.79 19.88 12.47
N GLN A 380 16.79 19.20 11.32
CA GLN A 380 15.80 18.17 11.01
C GLN A 380 15.87 17.01 12.02
N LYS A 381 17.08 16.56 12.38
CA LYS A 381 17.30 15.57 13.45
C LYS A 381 16.85 16.08 14.82
N LYS A 382 17.07 17.36 15.15
CA LYS A 382 16.52 17.98 16.38
C LYS A 382 15.00 18.00 16.42
N TYR A 383 14.35 18.34 15.31
CA TYR A 383 12.89 18.38 15.20
C TYR A 383 12.27 16.97 15.30
N LEU A 384 12.87 15.98 14.62
CA LEU A 384 12.50 14.57 14.75
C LEU A 384 12.71 14.07 16.18
N ASN A 385 13.82 14.43 16.85
CA ASN A 385 14.09 14.02 18.23
C ASN A 385 13.04 14.53 19.23
N ARG A 386 12.52 15.75 19.04
CA ARG A 386 11.40 16.26 19.86
C ARG A 386 10.09 15.50 19.66
N ARG A 387 9.90 14.84 18.51
CA ARG A 387 8.78 13.91 18.26
C ARG A 387 9.07 12.48 18.77
N LEU A 388 10.31 12.01 18.61
CA LEU A 388 10.82 10.69 19.02
C LEU A 388 10.66 10.41 20.52
N ILE A 389 10.74 11.45 21.37
CA ILE A 389 10.70 11.30 22.84
C ILE A 389 9.25 11.20 23.40
N ARG A 390 8.21 11.22 22.55
CA ARG A 390 6.85 10.95 23.05
C ARG A 390 6.62 9.45 23.20
N VAL A 391 6.75 8.97 24.44
CA VAL A 391 6.26 7.64 24.84
C VAL A 391 4.75 7.73 25.07
N SER A 392 3.96 6.90 24.37
CA SER A 392 2.54 6.76 24.72
C SER A 392 2.41 5.83 25.93
N SER A 393 1.99 6.35 27.09
CA SER A 393 1.59 5.51 28.22
C SER A 393 0.15 5.02 28.00
N SER A 394 -0.06 3.71 27.99
CA SER A 394 -1.43 3.17 28.02
C SER A 394 -1.94 3.22 29.46
N GLY A 395 -2.40 4.38 29.91
CA GLY A 395 -3.20 4.52 31.13
C GLY A 395 -4.62 4.02 30.89
N ASN A 396 -5.10 3.14 31.76
CA ASN A 396 -6.52 2.79 31.85
C ASN A 396 -7.34 4.06 32.14
N PRO A 397 -8.37 4.42 31.35
CA PRO A 397 -9.42 5.26 31.87
C PRO A 397 -10.36 4.34 32.67
N LYS A 398 -10.17 4.27 33.98
CA LYS A 398 -11.21 3.80 34.88
C LYS A 398 -11.50 4.87 35.92
N SER A 399 -12.79 5.21 35.98
CA SER A 399 -13.57 5.75 37.10
C SER A 399 -13.10 7.08 37.70
N ILE A 400 -13.86 8.15 37.40
CA ILE A 400 -14.77 8.78 38.36
C ILE A 400 -16.11 8.99 37.67
#